data_AF-A0A2N4YR75-F1
#
_entry.id   AF-A0A2N4YR75-F1
#
_cell.length_a   1.000
_cell.length_b   1.000
_cell.length_c   1.000
_cell.angle_alpha   90.00
_cell.angle_beta   90.00
_cell.angle_gamma   90.00
#
_symmetry.space_group_name_H-M   'P 1'
#
loop_
_entity.id
_entity.type
_entity.pdbx_description
1 polymer ?
#
loop_
_entity_poly.entity_id
_entity_poly.type
_entity_poly.pdbx_seq_one_letter_code
_entity_poly.pdbx_strand_id
1 'polypeptide(L)' 'FMCGHNIIGAFTAYKSGHALNNKLLQAVLAKQEAWEYVTFEDDAKLPMAFRAPSMVLA' A
#
# COMPACT_ATOMS: atom_id res chain seq x y z
N PHE A 1 -0.54 6.79 2.77
CA PHE A 1 -1.49 6.16 3.70
C PHE A 1 -2.80 6.92 3.92
N MET A 2 -3.00 8.11 3.33
CA MET A 2 -4.25 8.89 3.54
C MET A 2 -5.54 8.19 3.07
N CYS A 3 -5.44 7.08 2.32
CA CYS A 3 -6.57 6.23 1.95
C CYS A 3 -6.97 5.19 3.02
N GLY A 4 -6.27 5.14 4.16
CA GLY A 4 -6.58 4.25 5.28
C GLY A 4 -6.20 2.78 5.11
N HIS A 5 -5.60 2.39 3.97
CA HIS A 5 -5.23 1.01 3.67
C HIS A 5 -3.78 0.93 3.17
N ASN A 6 -3.14 -0.22 3.42
CA ASN A 6 -1.86 -0.56 2.82
C ASN A 6 -2.06 -0.79 1.31
N ILE A 7 -1.08 -0.38 0.50
CA ILE A 7 -1.12 -0.57 -0.95
C ILE A 7 -0.09 -1.64 -1.31
N ILE A 8 -0.54 -2.71 -1.95
CA ILE A 8 0.33 -3.73 -2.55
C ILE A 8 0.65 -3.27 -3.97
N GLY A 9 1.88 -2.84 -4.21
CA GLY A 9 2.32 -2.34 -5.50
C GLY A 9 3.72 -1.73 -5.42
N ALA A 10 4.20 -1.20 -6.55
CA ALA A 10 5.48 -0.50 -6.63
C ALA A 10 5.25 1.02 -6.71
N PHE A 11 5.78 1.76 -5.73
CA PHE A 11 5.76 3.23 -5.73
C PHE A 11 7.13 3.77 -6.14
N THR A 12 7.16 4.54 -7.23
CA THR A 12 8.36 5.24 -7.71
C THR A 12 8.03 6.73 -7.86
N ALA A 13 8.92 7.58 -7.35
CA ALA A 13 8.76 9.02 -7.44
C ALA A 13 10.10 9.70 -7.66
N TYR A 14 10.13 10.74 -8.49
CA TYR A 14 11.29 11.60 -8.69
C TYR A 14 10.89 13.05 -8.48
N LYS A 15 11.52 13.71 -7.50
CA LYS A 15 11.20 15.08 -7.07
C LYS A 15 9.71 15.32 -6.76
N SER A 16 9.02 14.28 -6.27
CA SER A 16 7.63 14.40 -5.83
C SER A 16 7.55 15.06 -4.44
N GLY A 17 6.37 15.56 -4.09
CA GLY A 17 6.04 16.11 -2.78
C GLY A 17 4.61 15.78 -2.38
N HIS A 18 4.14 16.32 -1.26
CA HIS A 18 2.81 16.02 -0.71
C HIS A 18 1.68 16.19 -1.74
N ALA A 19 1.68 17.30 -2.49
CA ALA A 19 0.67 17.58 -3.49
C ALA A 19 0.64 16.51 -4.60
N LEU A 20 1.81 16.17 -5.15
CA LEU A 20 1.89 15.19 -6.25
C LEU A 20 1.57 13.77 -5.78
N ASN A 21 1.98 13.40 -4.56
CA ASN A 21 1.64 12.12 -3.96
C ASN A 21 0.13 11.98 -3.70
N ASN A 22 -0.53 13.04 -3.23
CA ASN A 22 -1.97 13.04 -3.04
C ASN A 22 -2.72 12.95 -4.38
N LYS A 23 -2.25 13.68 -5.40
CA LYS A 23 -2.82 13.60 -6.76
C LYS A 23 -2.71 12.19 -7.34
N LEU A 24 -1.56 11.52 -7.17
CA LEU A 24 -1.39 10.13 -7.58
C LEU A 24 -2.38 9.20 -6.85
N LEU A 25 -2.51 9.36 -5.53
CA LEU A 25 -3.43 8.55 -4.74
C LEU A 25 -4.88 8.70 -5.21
N GLN A 26 -5.34 9.95 -5.43
CA GLN A 26 -6.68 10.21 -5.95
C GLN A 26 -6.87 9.61 -7.35
N ALA A 27 -5.88 9.74 -8.23
CA ALA A 27 -5.95 9.23 -9.60
C ALA A 27 -6.09 7.69 -9.64
N VAL A 28 -5.36 6.97 -8.79
CA VAL A 28 -5.49 5.51 -8.67
C VAL A 28 -6.88 5.14 -8.14
N LEU A 29 -7.32 5.77 -7.05
CA LEU A 29 -8.60 5.43 -6.42
C LEU A 29 -9.82 5.77 -7.29
N ALA A 30 -9.75 6.82 -8.09
CA ALA A 30 -10.81 7.20 -9.02
C ALA A 30 -10.98 6.21 -10.19
N LYS A 31 -9.94 5.41 -10.50
CA LYS A 31 -9.95 4.44 -11.60
C LYS A 31 -10.18 3.04 -11.03
N GLN A 32 -11.44 2.61 -10.92
CA GLN A 32 -11.84 1.37 -10.25
C GLN A 32 -11.17 0.11 -10.82
N GLU A 33 -10.86 0.09 -12.11
CA GLU A 33 -10.19 -1.01 -12.78
C GLU A 33 -8.66 -1.04 -12.55
N ALA A 34 -8.10 -0.01 -11.91
CA ALA A 34 -6.67 0.06 -11.61
C ALA A 34 -6.29 -0.58 -10.27
N TRP A 35 -7.28 -0.97 -9.46
CA TRP A 35 -7.05 -1.55 -8.14
C TRP A 35 -8.24 -2.41 -7.70
N GLU A 36 -7.99 -3.30 -6.75
CA GLU A 36 -9.02 -4.08 -6.08
C GLU A 36 -8.72 -4.20 -4.59
N TYR A 37 -9.75 -4.47 -3.79
CA TYR A 37 -9.55 -4.87 -2.41
C TYR A 37 -9.18 -6.34 -2.35
N VAL A 38 -8.16 -6.66 -1.57
CA VAL A 38 -7.77 -8.04 -1.25
C VAL A 38 -7.69 -8.23 0.25
N THR A 39 -8.03 -9.43 0.68
CA THR A 39 -7.83 -9.89 2.07
C THR A 39 -7.04 -11.19 2.03
N PHE A 40 -6.28 -11.46 3.09
CA PHE A 40 -5.51 -12.69 3.23
C PHE A 40 -6.07 -13.43 4.45
N GLU A 41 -6.77 -14.54 4.21
CA GLU A 41 -7.21 -15.44 5.28
C GLU A 41 -6.05 -16.30 5.82
N ASP A 42 -5.05 -16.54 4.97
CA ASP A 42 -3.85 -17.30 5.28
C ASP A 42 -2.64 -16.36 5.36
N ASP A 43 -2.09 -16.24 6.57
CA ASP A 43 -0.90 -15.43 6.88
C ASP A 43 0.32 -15.80 6.01
N ALA A 44 0.41 -17.03 5.51
CA ALA A 44 1.48 -17.44 4.62
C ALA A 44 1.46 -16.66 3.29
N LYS A 45 0.28 -16.25 2.83
CA LYS A 45 0.07 -15.48 1.59
C LYS A 45 0.29 -13.97 1.78
N LEU A 46 0.34 -13.50 3.02
CA LEU A 46 0.58 -12.08 3.32
C LEU A 46 2.00 -11.69 2.87
N PRO A 47 2.16 -10.66 2.01
CA PRO A 47 3.47 -10.21 1.58
C PRO A 47 4.34 -9.82 2.76
N MET A 48 5.63 -10.16 2.71
CA MET A 48 6.57 -9.93 3.82
C MET A 48 6.58 -8.48 4.33
N ALA A 49 6.38 -7.51 3.43
CA ALA A 49 6.35 -6.08 3.74
C ALA A 49 5.23 -5.67 4.72
N PHE A 50 4.19 -6.49 4.89
CA PHE A 50 3.04 -6.19 5.75
C PHE A 50 2.91 -7.16 6.93
N ARG A 51 3.86 -8.08 7.11
CA ARG A 51 3.85 -8.97 8.28
C ARG A 51 4.10 -8.18 9.56
N ALA A 52 3.52 -8.66 10.67
CA ALA A 52 3.79 -8.09 11.97
C ALA A 52 5.30 -8.10 12.27
N PRO A 53 5.83 -7.06 12.92
CA PRO A 53 7.24 -7.02 13.29
C PRO A 53 7.56 -8.22 14.19
N SER A 54 8.63 -8.95 13.86
CA SER A 54 9.15 -10.01 14.71
C SER A 54 9.81 -9.36 15.94
N MET A 55 9.10 -9.31 17.06
CA MET A 55 9.70 -8.97 18.34
C MET A 55 10.58 -10.15 18.78
N VAL A 56 11.90 -10.03 18.61
CA VAL A 56 12.85 -10.93 19.30
C VAL A 56 13.04 -10.36 20.70
N LEU A 57 12.46 -11.02 21.71
CA LEU A 57 12.79 -10.76 23.10
C LEU A 57 14.20 -11.31 23.34
N ALA A 58 15.14 -10.42 23.65
CA ALA A 58 16.49 -10.73 24.10
C ALA A 58 16.50 -10.97 25.61
#